data_AF-A0A2G9YMW9-F1
#
_entry.id   AF-A0A2G9YMW9-F1
#
_cell.length_a   1.000
_cell.length_b   1.000
_cell.length_c   1.000
_cell.angle_alpha   90.00
_cell.angle_beta   90.00
_cell.angle_gamma   90.00
#
_symmetry.space_group_name_H-M   'P 1'
#
loop_
_entity.id
_entity.type
_entity.pdbx_description
1 polymer ?
#
loop_
_entity_poly.entity_id
_entity_poly.type
_entity_poly.pdbx_seq_one_letter_code
_entity_poly.pdbx_strand_id
1 'polypeptide(L)'
;MKKYVVVLAVVVLFIFASMVTVFANDIIWDDIGRGNSNLRTVLVNPDNPRIIYTGSSNAVLKSEDGGVSWRNILSLRGQNKKVNLFLYDPQDKKSLYAATGNGLFYSTNQGKDWSRIFKGKNYSENECTALAVLPSAIYVGTKAGLFVSKDKGRSWHKETGKIGNSHILAIAYNLKEPNHIYVACIDGVFKTQDNGQSWEKVFLANPAEDGNDIEEEIEDQDEEERLSNIRYISCDPNNLNYLYVATSRGVYRSCDRGQNWESVSSYGLLNRDVKFLLFSHKANLYAVTKSGVFEYRGSRWQELSFGLATEEIRFLASDNQNSLYAACDNGLFKTNFKDALGSNKNSILEFYYKDEPKISEVQKAAIKYAEVDPGKIMKWRQQAGKKALLPQVSVGIDRNTTDLWHWEGGSTTKTDDDILRRGRDSIDWDVTLSWDLGELIWNDDQTSIDVRSRLMVQLRDDILDEVTKLYFERIRVKMEIDNLTIEDSKKRSEKELKLQELAASLDALTGGYFSSHLVN
;
A
#
# COMPACT_ATOMS: atom_id res chain seq x y z
N MET A 1 -25.54 25.36 -34.95
CA MET A 1 -25.43 24.50 -33.75
C MET A 1 -24.42 23.35 -33.87
N LYS A 2 -24.37 22.56 -34.97
CA LYS A 2 -23.45 21.40 -35.07
C LYS A 2 -21.94 21.71 -35.00
N LYS A 3 -21.47 22.87 -35.47
CA LYS A 3 -20.03 23.25 -35.41
C LYS A 3 -19.54 23.60 -33.99
N TYR A 4 -20.39 24.13 -33.12
CA TYR A 4 -20.02 24.48 -31.76
C TYR A 4 -19.92 23.26 -30.84
N VAL A 5 -20.72 22.22 -31.09
CA VAL A 5 -20.68 20.96 -30.31
C VAL A 5 -19.36 20.21 -30.54
N VAL A 6 -18.83 20.23 -31.76
CA VAL A 6 -17.55 19.56 -32.07
C VAL A 6 -16.37 20.30 -31.44
N VAL A 7 -16.37 21.64 -31.45
CA VAL A 7 -15.32 22.43 -30.79
C VAL A 7 -15.35 22.24 -29.28
N LEU A 8 -16.54 22.22 -28.66
CA LEU A 8 -16.67 21.99 -27.22
C LEU A 8 -16.22 20.57 -26.83
N ALA A 9 -16.55 19.55 -27.64
CA ALA A 9 -16.12 18.18 -27.41
C ALA A 9 -14.59 18.03 -27.54
N VAL A 10 -13.96 18.69 -28.51
CA VAL A 10 -12.49 18.67 -28.68
C VAL A 10 -11.77 19.42 -27.55
N VAL A 11 -12.33 20.54 -27.07
CA VAL A 11 -11.79 21.27 -25.91
C VAL A 11 -11.95 20.45 -24.63
N VAL A 12 -13.08 19.77 -24.42
CA VAL A 12 -13.26 18.85 -23.28
C VAL A 12 -12.32 17.65 -23.38
N LEU A 13 -12.10 17.08 -24.57
CA LEU A 13 -11.10 16.02 -24.80
C LEU A 13 -9.66 16.51 -24.56
N PHE A 14 -9.34 17.76 -24.91
CA PHE A 14 -8.03 18.34 -24.63
C PHE A 14 -7.83 18.67 -23.15
N ILE A 15 -8.88 19.09 -22.45
CA ILE A 15 -8.84 19.30 -21.00
C ILE A 15 -8.67 17.95 -20.28
N PHE A 16 -9.36 16.89 -20.73
CA PHE A 16 -9.15 15.54 -20.22
C PHE A 16 -7.76 14.96 -20.57
N ALA A 17 -7.21 15.28 -21.74
CA ALA A 17 -5.85 14.87 -22.11
C ALA A 17 -4.75 15.67 -21.37
N SER A 18 -5.06 16.89 -20.91
CA SER A 18 -4.17 17.68 -20.04
C SER A 18 -4.22 17.27 -18.57
N MET A 19 -5.21 16.44 -18.19
CA MET A 19 -5.20 15.74 -16.91
C MET A 19 -4.24 14.54 -17.06
N VAL A 20 -2.95 14.84 -17.14
CA VAL A 20 -1.90 13.84 -16.94
C VAL A 20 -2.27 13.14 -15.65
N THR A 21 -2.70 11.89 -15.77
CA THR A 21 -2.81 10.96 -14.65
C THR A 21 -1.43 10.89 -14.05
N VAL A 22 -1.19 11.71 -13.03
CA VAL A 22 -0.05 11.51 -12.16
C VAL A 22 -0.41 10.25 -11.42
N PHE A 23 0.09 9.12 -11.92
CA PHE A 23 0.17 7.91 -11.15
C PHE A 23 0.83 8.30 -9.83
N ALA A 24 0.07 8.20 -8.73
CA ALA A 24 0.70 8.02 -7.45
C ALA A 24 1.55 6.77 -7.63
N ASN A 25 2.87 6.92 -7.60
CA ASN A 25 3.70 5.75 -7.36
C ASN A 25 3.21 5.27 -6.00
N ASP A 26 2.54 4.12 -5.96
CA ASP A 26 2.06 3.55 -4.69
C ASP A 26 3.30 3.16 -3.89
N ILE A 27 3.71 4.08 -3.02
CA ILE A 27 4.80 3.87 -2.09
C ILE A 27 4.21 3.09 -0.92
N ILE A 28 4.59 1.81 -0.83
CA ILE A 28 4.26 0.99 0.33
C ILE A 28 5.39 1.16 1.35
N TRP A 29 4.99 1.35 2.60
CA TRP A 29 5.88 1.44 3.74
C TRP A 29 5.88 0.13 4.51
N ASP A 30 7.04 -0.52 4.57
CA ASP A 30 7.23 -1.74 5.34
C ASP A 30 7.83 -1.40 6.72
N ASP A 31 7.26 -1.92 7.80
CA ASP A 31 7.84 -1.82 9.13
C ASP A 31 9.08 -2.73 9.25
N ILE A 32 10.23 -2.08 9.39
CA ILE A 32 11.53 -2.71 9.63
C ILE A 32 12.03 -2.47 11.07
N GLY A 33 11.28 -1.72 11.88
CA GLY A 33 11.59 -1.46 13.28
C GLY A 33 11.31 -2.66 14.19
N ARG A 34 10.36 -3.53 13.81
CA ARG A 34 10.01 -4.80 14.49
C ARG A 34 9.89 -4.66 16.01
N GLY A 35 9.08 -3.70 16.47
CA GLY A 35 8.78 -3.47 17.89
C GLY A 35 9.69 -2.48 18.61
N ASN A 36 10.68 -1.89 17.94
CA ASN A 36 11.41 -0.75 18.46
C ASN A 36 10.55 0.52 18.38
N SER A 37 10.25 1.13 19.53
CA SER A 37 9.50 2.38 19.61
C SER A 37 10.39 3.58 19.99
N ASN A 38 9.86 4.79 19.76
CA ASN A 38 10.48 6.07 20.06
C ASN A 38 11.82 6.29 19.35
N LEU A 39 11.85 6.05 18.04
CA LEU A 39 13.02 6.33 17.22
C LEU A 39 13.07 7.82 16.85
N ARG A 40 14.22 8.45 17.06
CA ARG A 40 14.42 9.90 16.82
C ARG A 40 15.21 10.19 15.56
N THR A 41 16.13 9.31 15.18
CA THR A 41 17.01 9.50 14.02
C THR A 41 17.28 8.17 13.35
N VAL A 42 17.49 8.22 12.04
CA VAL A 42 17.92 7.07 11.22
C VAL A 42 19.09 7.50 10.35
N LEU A 43 20.08 6.61 10.22
CA LEU A 43 21.22 6.77 9.32
C LEU A 43 21.43 5.47 8.56
N VAL A 44 21.43 5.56 7.23
CA VAL A 44 21.67 4.42 6.35
C VAL A 44 23.07 4.56 5.75
N ASN A 45 23.78 3.44 5.63
CA ASN A 45 25.07 3.46 4.93
C ASN A 45 24.84 3.59 3.41
N PRO A 46 25.35 4.64 2.75
CA PRO A 46 25.14 4.85 1.31
C PRO A 46 25.79 3.77 0.42
N ASP A 47 26.84 3.09 0.90
CA ASP A 47 27.50 2.03 0.13
C ASP A 47 26.85 0.67 0.33
N ASN A 48 26.19 0.47 1.49
CA ASN A 48 25.55 -0.78 1.84
C ASN A 48 24.24 -0.53 2.61
N PRO A 49 23.08 -0.51 1.92
CA PRO A 49 21.79 -0.20 2.55
C PRO A 49 21.30 -1.25 3.55
N ARG A 50 21.99 -2.39 3.69
CA ARG A 50 21.72 -3.35 4.76
C ARG A 50 22.19 -2.86 6.13
N ILE A 51 23.17 -1.95 6.16
CA ILE A 51 23.68 -1.39 7.40
C ILE A 51 22.88 -0.13 7.74
N ILE A 52 22.05 -0.24 8.77
CA ILE A 52 21.18 0.84 9.23
C ILE A 52 21.47 1.10 10.71
N TYR A 53 21.55 2.36 11.08
CA TYR A 53 21.67 2.81 12.46
C TYR A 53 20.44 3.64 12.82
N THR A 54 19.92 3.44 14.02
CA THR A 54 18.82 4.25 14.55
C THR A 54 19.09 4.68 15.97
N GLY A 55 18.78 5.93 16.29
CA GLY A 55 18.80 6.44 17.65
C GLY A 55 17.42 6.35 18.28
N SER A 56 17.33 5.74 19.46
CA SER A 56 16.15 5.77 20.31
C SER A 56 16.33 6.78 21.44
N SER A 57 15.33 6.89 22.31
CA SER A 57 15.40 7.72 23.52
C SER A 57 16.48 7.31 24.53
N ASN A 58 17.09 6.12 24.42
CA ASN A 58 18.09 5.64 25.38
C ASN A 58 19.27 4.86 24.78
N ALA A 59 19.23 4.55 23.48
CA ALA A 59 20.24 3.72 22.86
C ALA A 59 20.45 4.06 21.38
N VAL A 60 21.58 3.64 20.85
CA VAL A 60 21.80 3.53 19.40
C VAL A 60 21.72 2.05 19.06
N LEU A 61 20.87 1.73 18.09
CA LEU A 61 20.68 0.40 17.54
C LEU A 61 21.34 0.34 16.16
N LYS A 62 21.89 -0.82 15.81
CA LYS A 62 22.45 -1.12 14.49
C LYS A 62 21.78 -2.38 13.95
N SER A 63 21.43 -2.35 12.68
CA SER A 63 21.09 -3.51 11.86
C SER A 63 22.18 -3.72 10.81
N GLU A 64 22.50 -4.98 10.51
CA GLU A 64 23.44 -5.37 9.44
C GLU A 64 22.75 -6.15 8.32
N ASP A 65 21.46 -6.42 8.47
CA ASP A 65 20.63 -7.26 7.60
C ASP A 65 19.44 -6.51 6.99
N GLY A 66 19.49 -5.17 6.97
CA GLY A 66 18.46 -4.32 6.35
C GLY A 66 17.20 -4.15 7.19
N GLY A 67 17.32 -4.28 8.52
CA GLY A 67 16.22 -4.09 9.47
C GLY A 67 15.51 -5.39 9.88
N VAL A 68 16.08 -6.55 9.57
CA VAL A 68 15.51 -7.85 10.01
C VAL A 68 15.84 -8.09 11.48
N SER A 69 17.04 -7.71 11.93
CA SER A 69 17.47 -7.75 13.32
C SER A 69 18.22 -6.49 13.74
N TRP A 70 18.11 -6.15 15.03
CA TRP A 70 18.70 -4.96 15.62
C TRP A 70 19.53 -5.33 16.84
N ARG A 71 20.75 -4.81 16.91
CA ARG A 71 21.63 -4.91 18.07
C ARG A 71 21.88 -3.55 18.70
N ASN A 72 21.87 -3.49 20.01
CA ASN A 72 22.24 -2.28 20.74
C ASN A 72 23.77 -2.11 20.73
N ILE A 73 24.24 -0.97 20.26
CA ILE A 73 25.66 -0.65 20.14
C ILE A 73 26.12 0.46 21.09
N LEU A 74 25.19 1.26 21.59
CA LEU A 74 25.46 2.30 22.58
C LEU A 74 24.24 2.40 23.50
N SER A 75 24.45 2.16 24.79
CA SER A 75 23.41 2.38 25.81
C SER A 75 23.78 3.59 26.65
N LEU A 76 22.94 4.62 26.61
CA LEU A 76 23.16 5.85 27.36
C LEU A 76 22.59 5.68 28.78
N ARG A 77 23.47 5.82 29.78
CA ARG A 77 23.11 5.80 31.21
C ARG A 77 23.12 7.24 31.76
N GLY A 78 22.22 7.56 32.70
CA GLY A 78 22.09 8.90 33.29
C GLY A 78 20.84 9.68 32.85
N GLN A 79 20.78 10.98 33.15
CA GLN A 79 19.71 11.88 32.71
C GLN A 79 19.95 12.38 31.27
N ASN A 80 18.89 12.74 30.55
CA ASN A 80 18.88 13.20 29.14
C ASN A 80 19.51 12.23 28.12
N LYS A 81 18.89 11.05 27.97
CA LYS A 81 19.41 9.92 27.18
C LYS A 81 19.09 9.98 25.68
N LYS A 82 18.47 11.07 25.21
CA LYS A 82 17.96 11.18 23.83
C LYS A 82 19.11 11.22 22.84
N VAL A 83 19.08 10.35 21.83
CA VAL A 83 19.96 10.47 20.65
C VAL A 83 19.23 11.35 19.64
N ASN A 84 19.75 12.55 19.40
CA ASN A 84 19.08 13.55 18.56
C ASN A 84 19.50 13.40 17.09
N LEU A 85 20.79 13.18 16.83
CA LEU A 85 21.32 13.07 15.47
C LEU A 85 22.47 12.08 15.41
N PHE A 86 22.60 11.40 14.28
CA PHE A 86 23.64 10.41 14.02
C PHE A 86 24.22 10.61 12.61
N LEU A 87 25.54 10.70 12.48
CA LEU A 87 26.21 11.02 11.21
C LEU A 87 27.49 10.18 11.02
N TYR A 88 27.82 9.88 9.76
CA TYR A 88 29.16 9.38 9.38
C TYR A 88 30.17 10.51 9.33
N ASP A 89 31.44 10.19 9.58
CA ASP A 89 32.53 11.06 9.15
C ASP A 89 32.60 11.04 7.60
N PRO A 90 32.53 12.21 6.92
CA PRO A 90 32.67 12.28 5.47
C PRO A 90 34.03 11.77 4.96
N GLN A 91 35.09 11.83 5.77
CA GLN A 91 36.42 11.34 5.40
C GLN A 91 36.59 9.84 5.66
N ASP A 92 35.92 9.31 6.69
CA ASP A 92 36.03 7.91 7.08
C ASP A 92 34.65 7.33 7.43
N LYS A 93 34.05 6.61 6.49
CA LYS A 93 32.74 5.96 6.68
C LYS A 93 32.74 4.87 7.77
N LYS A 94 33.88 4.50 8.37
CA LYS A 94 33.92 3.64 9.56
C LYS A 94 33.71 4.43 10.85
N SER A 95 34.00 5.71 10.81
CA SER A 95 33.90 6.61 11.93
C SER A 95 32.51 7.24 12.01
N LEU A 96 31.95 7.29 13.21
CA LEU A 96 30.57 7.66 13.48
C LEU A 96 30.50 8.67 14.62
N TYR A 97 29.61 9.64 14.48
CA TYR A 97 29.29 10.62 15.50
C TYR A 97 27.84 10.50 15.94
N ALA A 98 27.61 10.54 17.25
CA ALA A 98 26.28 10.52 17.86
C ALA A 98 26.09 11.75 18.74
N ALA A 99 25.23 12.67 18.30
CA ALA A 99 24.81 13.83 19.07
C ALA A 99 23.69 13.41 20.03
N THR A 100 23.94 13.57 21.33
CA THR A 100 23.01 13.13 22.38
C THR A 100 22.66 14.27 23.33
N GLY A 101 21.63 14.05 24.16
CA GLY A 101 21.28 14.94 25.27
C GLY A 101 22.40 15.08 26.34
N ASN A 102 23.41 14.22 26.29
CA ASN A 102 24.53 14.19 27.23
C ASN A 102 25.87 14.26 26.48
N GLY A 103 25.97 15.12 25.47
CA GLY A 103 27.20 15.39 24.72
C GLY A 103 27.36 14.62 23.41
N LEU A 104 28.52 14.80 22.78
CA LEU A 104 28.88 14.16 21.51
C LEU A 104 29.73 12.93 21.77
N PHE A 105 29.31 11.80 21.21
CA PHE A 105 30.06 10.55 21.21
C PHE A 105 30.63 10.27 19.82
N TYR A 106 31.81 9.65 19.80
CA TYR A 106 32.56 9.31 18.60
C TYR A 106 33.04 7.86 18.66
N SER A 107 32.88 7.16 17.55
CA SER A 107 33.34 5.78 17.34
C SER A 107 34.19 5.72 16.09
N THR A 108 35.29 4.96 16.12
CA THR A 108 36.17 4.73 14.96
C THR A 108 35.97 3.37 14.30
N ASN A 109 35.08 2.53 14.87
CA ASN A 109 34.96 1.12 14.51
C ASN A 109 33.50 0.72 14.25
N GLN A 110 32.79 1.56 13.50
CA GLN A 110 31.39 1.33 13.09
C GLN A 110 30.43 1.13 14.27
N GLY A 111 30.75 1.75 15.41
CA GLY A 111 29.92 1.73 16.61
C GLY A 111 30.19 0.58 17.56
N LYS A 112 31.30 -0.16 17.45
CA LYS A 112 31.63 -1.19 18.46
C LYS A 112 32.07 -0.57 19.78
N ASP A 113 32.90 0.47 19.72
CA ASP A 113 33.37 1.23 20.87
C ASP A 113 33.07 2.71 20.69
N TRP A 114 32.69 3.36 21.78
CA TRP A 114 32.29 4.76 21.79
C TRP A 114 33.09 5.54 22.84
N SER A 115 33.58 6.70 22.44
CA SER A 115 34.26 7.66 23.30
C SER A 115 33.48 8.97 23.33
N ARG A 116 33.31 9.56 24.50
CA ARG A 116 32.69 10.88 24.61
C ARG A 116 33.75 11.94 24.34
N ILE A 117 33.55 12.72 23.28
CA ILE A 117 34.49 13.76 22.86
C ILE A 117 34.04 15.18 23.24
N PHE A 118 32.75 15.37 23.55
CA PHE A 118 32.23 16.66 23.99
C PHE A 118 31.38 16.53 25.26
N LYS A 119 31.58 17.48 26.18
CA LYS A 119 30.78 17.66 27.39
C LYS A 119 30.70 19.15 27.71
N GLY A 120 29.48 19.70 27.64
CA GLY A 120 29.17 21.05 28.09
C GLY A 120 29.24 21.17 29.62
N LYS A 121 29.35 22.41 30.11
CA LYS A 121 29.45 22.68 31.55
C LYS A 121 28.10 22.48 32.25
N ASN A 122 27.02 22.84 31.57
CA ASN A 122 25.65 22.80 32.10
C ASN A 122 24.78 21.79 31.33
N TYR A 123 23.55 21.57 31.81
CA TYR A 123 22.59 20.69 31.14
C TYR A 123 22.27 21.15 29.71
N SER A 124 21.99 22.43 29.51
CA SER A 124 21.65 23.00 28.19
C SER A 124 22.81 22.96 27.19
N GLU A 125 24.06 23.08 27.65
CA GLU A 125 25.25 22.94 26.80
C GLU A 125 25.57 21.47 26.47
N ASN A 126 25.06 20.52 27.24
CA ASN A 126 25.26 19.10 26.96
C ASN A 126 24.28 18.57 25.92
N GLU A 127 23.11 19.18 25.79
CA GLU A 127 22.10 18.75 24.82
C GLU A 127 22.50 19.18 23.41
N CYS A 128 23.06 18.23 22.66
CA CYS A 128 23.47 18.42 21.27
C CYS A 128 22.26 18.20 20.36
N THR A 129 21.84 19.23 19.64
CA THR A 129 20.67 19.25 18.75
C THR A 129 21.06 19.10 17.30
N ALA A 130 22.18 19.71 16.90
CA ALA A 130 22.69 19.69 15.53
C ALA A 130 24.20 19.37 15.49
N LEU A 131 24.66 18.80 14.39
CA LEU A 131 26.06 18.45 14.18
C LEU A 131 26.43 18.64 12.71
N ALA A 132 27.58 19.26 12.46
CA ALA A 132 28.22 19.30 11.16
C ALA A 132 29.69 18.88 11.29
N VAL A 133 30.11 17.94 10.45
CA VAL A 133 31.47 17.39 10.46
C VAL A 133 32.11 17.76 9.13
N LEU A 134 33.11 18.63 9.19
CA LEU A 134 33.89 19.04 8.02
C LEU A 134 35.34 18.57 8.16
N PRO A 135 36.08 18.42 7.05
CA PRO A 135 37.51 18.14 7.06
C PRO A 135 38.34 19.07 7.97
N SER A 136 37.93 20.34 8.06
CA SER A 136 38.63 21.41 8.78
C SER A 136 38.19 21.54 10.24
N ALA A 137 36.92 21.27 10.56
CA ALA A 137 36.36 21.48 11.88
C ALA A 137 35.05 20.70 12.10
N ILE A 138 34.72 20.46 13.37
CA ILE A 138 33.45 19.91 13.82
C ILE A 138 32.66 21.02 14.50
N TYR A 139 31.42 21.22 14.07
CA TYR A 139 30.49 22.20 14.62
C TYR A 139 29.37 21.46 15.35
N VAL A 140 29.15 21.78 16.62
CA VAL A 140 28.12 21.20 17.46
C VAL A 140 27.15 22.31 17.87
N GLY A 141 25.89 22.14 17.45
CA GLY A 141 24.79 22.96 17.90
C GLY A 141 24.25 22.43 19.23
N THR A 142 24.11 23.30 20.21
CA THR A 142 23.50 22.97 21.51
C THR A 142 22.32 23.91 21.79
N LYS A 143 21.56 23.63 22.85
CA LYS A 143 20.52 24.56 23.31
C LYS A 143 21.08 25.90 23.78
N ALA A 144 22.38 25.98 24.08
CA ALA A 144 23.02 27.16 24.67
C ALA A 144 24.11 27.77 23.77
N GLY A 145 24.07 27.50 22.46
CA GLY A 145 24.99 28.08 21.46
C GLY A 145 25.83 27.06 20.68
N LEU A 146 26.72 27.59 19.84
CA LEU A 146 27.55 26.82 18.90
C LEU A 146 28.93 26.53 19.50
N PHE A 147 29.36 25.28 19.41
CA PHE A 147 30.71 24.85 19.79
C PHE A 147 31.47 24.36 18.57
N VAL A 148 32.74 24.75 18.45
CA VAL A 148 33.59 24.43 17.31
C VAL A 148 34.86 23.75 17.79
N SER A 149 35.24 22.67 17.10
CA SER A 149 36.50 21.97 17.30
C SER A 149 37.29 21.91 16.00
N LYS A 150 38.49 22.49 15.97
CA LYS A 150 39.41 22.38 14.82
C LYS A 150 40.31 21.14 14.90
N ASP A 151 40.41 20.52 16.07
CA ASP A 151 41.31 19.41 16.36
C ASP A 151 40.57 18.05 16.40
N LYS A 152 39.57 17.87 15.54
CA LYS A 152 38.72 16.65 15.46
C LYS A 152 38.11 16.21 16.81
N GLY A 153 37.72 17.16 17.64
CA GLY A 153 37.03 16.91 18.91
C GLY A 153 37.92 16.84 20.15
N ARG A 154 39.23 17.14 20.05
CA ARG A 154 40.15 17.19 21.21
C ARG A 154 39.92 18.43 22.08
N SER A 155 39.71 19.58 21.44
CA SER A 155 39.51 20.89 22.06
C SER A 155 38.22 21.51 21.53
N TRP A 156 37.50 22.26 22.36
CA TRP A 156 36.23 22.89 21.99
C TRP A 156 36.23 24.36 22.39
N HIS A 157 35.81 25.21 21.45
CA HIS A 157 35.63 26.63 21.67
C HIS A 157 34.17 27.00 21.42
N LYS A 158 33.60 27.79 22.33
CA LYS A 158 32.24 28.30 22.18
C LYS A 158 32.28 29.58 21.35
N GLU A 159 31.46 29.66 20.31
CA GLU A 159 31.32 30.87 19.52
C GLU A 159 30.37 31.84 20.26
N THR A 160 30.92 32.92 20.81
CA THR A 160 30.17 33.96 21.54
C THR A 160 29.85 35.19 20.68
N GLY A 161 30.05 35.11 19.37
CA GLY A 161 29.78 36.21 18.42
C GLY A 161 28.28 36.48 18.24
N LYS A 162 27.87 36.80 17.01
CA LYS A 162 26.46 37.17 16.71
C LYS A 162 25.41 36.08 16.97
N ILE A 163 25.84 34.81 17.06
CA ILE A 163 24.96 33.68 17.40
C ILE A 163 24.64 33.67 18.91
N GLY A 164 25.50 34.23 19.75
CA GLY A 164 25.31 34.29 21.19
C GLY A 164 25.07 32.92 21.84
N ASN A 165 24.18 32.90 22.85
CA ASN A 165 23.74 31.68 23.53
C ASN A 165 22.44 31.11 22.95
N SER A 166 22.03 31.54 21.75
CA SER A 166 20.76 31.14 21.16
C SER A 166 20.73 29.63 20.88
N HIS A 167 19.55 29.04 21.04
CA HIS A 167 19.34 27.62 20.76
C HIS A 167 19.52 27.32 19.28
N ILE A 168 20.36 26.33 18.97
CA ILE A 168 20.63 25.91 17.60
C ILE A 168 19.74 24.73 17.24
N LEU A 169 19.02 24.83 16.14
CA LEU A 169 18.05 23.82 15.70
C LEU A 169 18.66 22.89 14.66
N ALA A 170 19.36 23.46 13.67
CA ALA A 170 19.94 22.72 12.56
C ALA A 170 21.17 23.43 11.99
N ILE A 171 22.08 22.65 11.41
CA ILE A 171 23.25 23.16 10.69
C ILE A 171 23.25 22.51 9.31
N ALA A 172 23.27 23.33 8.26
CA ALA A 172 23.37 22.89 6.87
C ALA A 172 24.71 23.34 6.29
N TYR A 173 25.36 22.45 5.55
CA TYR A 173 26.63 22.69 4.89
C TYR A 173 26.74 21.82 3.64
N ASN A 174 27.55 22.24 2.68
CA ASN A 174 27.85 21.45 1.49
C ASN A 174 29.30 20.98 1.53
N LEU A 175 29.53 19.69 1.26
CA LEU A 175 30.88 19.09 1.23
C LEU A 175 31.78 19.67 0.13
N LYS A 176 31.18 20.24 -0.95
CA LYS A 176 31.95 20.86 -2.05
C LYS A 176 32.58 22.19 -1.64
N GLU A 177 31.93 22.95 -0.77
CA GLU A 177 32.40 24.26 -0.31
C GLU A 177 32.35 24.28 1.24
N PRO A 178 33.38 23.73 1.92
CA PRO A 178 33.36 23.56 3.38
C PRO A 178 33.31 24.90 4.14
N ASN A 179 33.67 26.00 3.48
CA ASN A 179 33.68 27.33 4.08
C ASN A 179 32.28 27.93 4.23
N HIS A 180 31.29 27.43 3.49
CA HIS A 180 29.90 27.91 3.54
C HIS A 180 29.06 27.06 4.48
N ILE A 181 28.74 27.62 5.65
CA ILE A 181 27.93 26.94 6.67
C ILE A 181 26.76 27.83 7.04
N TYR A 182 25.59 27.21 7.18
CA TYR A 182 24.35 27.85 7.60
C TYR A 182 23.90 27.25 8.92
N VAL A 183 23.63 28.11 9.90
CA VAL A 183 23.18 27.71 11.24
C VAL A 183 21.80 28.30 11.46
N ALA A 184 20.81 27.44 11.69
CA ALA A 184 19.47 27.84 12.05
C ALA A 184 19.36 27.94 13.58
N CYS A 185 19.06 29.13 14.07
CA CYS A 185 18.77 29.44 15.47
C CYS A 185 17.31 29.85 15.62
N ILE A 186 16.82 29.90 16.86
CA ILE A 186 15.49 30.47 17.17
C ILE A 186 15.36 31.90 16.62
N ASP A 187 16.41 32.72 16.75
CA ASP A 187 16.40 34.13 16.34
C ASP A 187 16.49 34.36 14.83
N GLY A 188 16.84 33.34 14.04
CA GLY A 188 17.12 33.47 12.61
C GLY A 188 18.15 32.48 12.06
N VAL A 189 18.41 32.57 10.76
CA VAL A 189 19.47 31.80 10.10
C VAL A 189 20.71 32.67 9.95
N PHE A 190 21.85 32.14 10.40
CA PHE A 190 23.16 32.74 10.24
C PHE A 190 23.99 32.00 9.20
N LYS A 191 24.81 32.73 8.45
CA LYS A 191 25.74 32.21 7.45
C LYS A 191 27.16 32.61 7.82
N THR A 192 28.10 31.71 7.56
CA THR A 192 29.53 32.02 7.56
C THR A 192 30.15 31.62 6.22
N GLN A 193 31.17 32.38 5.80
CA GLN A 193 32.01 32.08 4.63
C GLN A 193 33.47 31.81 5.02
N ASP A 194 33.81 31.98 6.30
CA ASP A 194 35.19 31.99 6.81
C ASP A 194 35.41 30.91 7.89
N ASN A 195 34.74 29.75 7.78
CA ASN A 195 34.79 28.67 8.77
C ASN A 195 34.44 29.11 10.20
N GLY A 196 33.45 30.01 10.34
CA GLY A 196 32.91 30.43 11.64
C GLY A 196 33.62 31.63 12.29
N GLN A 197 34.60 32.25 11.62
CA GLN A 197 35.22 33.49 12.13
C GLN A 197 34.25 34.69 12.10
N SER A 198 33.44 34.77 11.04
CA SER A 198 32.46 35.83 10.83
C SER A 198 31.08 35.21 10.60
N TRP A 199 30.06 35.83 11.17
CA TRP A 199 28.67 35.42 11.01
C TRP A 199 27.83 36.59 10.51
N GLU A 200 27.03 36.31 9.49
CA GLU A 200 26.05 37.22 8.91
C GLU A 200 24.65 36.64 9.12
N LYS A 201 23.68 37.47 9.51
CA LYS A 201 22.29 37.04 9.67
C LYS A 201 21.60 37.19 8.32
N VAL A 202 21.02 36.10 7.84
CA VAL A 202 20.55 35.96 6.45
C VAL A 202 19.03 35.75 6.39
N PHE A 203 18.43 35.34 7.51
CA PHE A 203 16.98 35.20 7.62
C PHE A 203 16.53 35.62 9.02
N LEU A 204 15.45 36.42 9.09
CA LEU A 204 14.81 36.84 10.34
C LEU A 204 13.59 35.95 10.59
N ALA A 205 13.50 35.39 11.79
CA ALA A 205 12.37 34.55 12.18
C ALA A 205 11.04 35.34 12.25
N ASN A 206 11.08 36.67 12.36
CA ASN A 206 9.91 37.54 12.40
C ASN A 206 9.91 38.56 11.24
N PRO A 207 9.01 38.44 10.26
CA PRO A 207 8.46 39.59 9.55
C PRO A 207 7.29 40.14 10.39
N ALA A 208 7.59 40.69 11.56
CA ALA A 208 6.63 41.47 12.32
C ALA A 208 6.88 42.97 12.07
N GLU A 209 6.81 43.36 10.81
CA GLU A 209 6.62 44.74 10.36
C GLU A 209 5.71 44.69 9.12
N ASP A 210 4.46 44.29 9.34
CA ASP A 210 3.31 44.86 8.64
C ASP A 210 2.22 44.95 9.70
N GLY A 211 2.05 46.17 10.22
CA GLY A 211 1.37 46.47 11.47
C GLY A 211 -0.09 46.02 11.52
N ASN A 212 -0.35 44.98 12.30
CA ASN A 212 -1.58 44.87 13.06
C ASN A 212 -1.29 44.10 14.34
N ASP A 213 -1.36 44.86 15.44
CA ASP A 213 -1.30 44.42 16.82
C ASP A 213 -2.36 43.34 17.10
N ILE A 214 -1.91 42.18 17.56
CA ILE A 214 -2.64 41.37 18.54
C ILE A 214 -1.60 40.82 19.52
N GLU A 215 -1.28 41.62 20.54
CA GLU A 215 -0.68 41.12 21.77
C GLU A 215 -1.76 40.34 22.52
N GLU A 216 -1.83 39.03 22.31
CA GLU A 216 -2.46 38.14 23.30
C GLU A 216 -1.38 37.76 24.31
N GLU A 217 -1.43 38.38 25.49
CA GLU A 217 -0.76 37.90 26.70
C GLU A 217 -1.23 36.47 26.98
N ILE A 218 -0.33 35.48 26.83
CA ILE A 218 -0.57 34.12 27.29
C ILE A 218 0.55 33.76 28.27
N GLU A 219 0.22 33.77 29.56
CA GLU A 219 1.09 33.27 30.62
C GLU A 219 1.16 31.73 30.55
N ASP A 220 2.21 31.16 29.95
CA ASP A 220 2.61 29.76 30.21
C ASP A 220 4.11 29.54 29.87
N GLN A 221 4.84 28.84 30.75
CA GLN A 221 6.30 28.68 30.73
C GLN A 221 6.89 27.80 29.59
N ASP A 222 6.10 27.45 28.57
CA ASP A 222 6.48 26.59 27.44
C ASP A 222 6.79 27.37 26.13
N GLU A 223 6.98 28.69 26.23
CA GLU A 223 6.99 29.64 25.10
C GLU A 223 8.17 29.58 24.11
N GLU A 224 9.38 29.15 24.48
CA GLU A 224 10.54 29.26 23.56
C GLU A 224 10.46 28.31 22.34
N GLU A 225 9.85 27.13 22.48
CA GLU A 225 9.70 26.17 21.36
C GLU A 225 8.52 26.49 20.43
N ARG A 226 7.55 27.31 20.88
CA ARG A 226 6.40 27.76 20.07
C ARG A 226 6.64 29.08 19.34
N LEU A 227 7.48 29.97 19.89
CA LEU A 227 7.84 31.25 19.26
C LEU A 227 8.83 31.10 18.10
N SER A 228 9.56 29.97 18.03
CA SER A 228 10.49 29.71 16.92
C SER A 228 9.75 29.39 15.62
N ASN A 229 9.69 30.36 14.71
CA ASN A 229 9.18 30.12 13.37
C ASN A 229 10.03 29.11 12.60
N ILE A 230 11.33 29.00 12.88
CA ILE A 230 12.25 28.12 12.12
C ILE A 230 12.32 26.74 12.79
N ARG A 231 12.31 25.67 11.99
CA ARG A 231 12.42 24.28 12.47
C ARG A 231 13.68 23.59 11.96
N TYR A 232 13.97 23.74 10.67
CA TYR A 232 15.07 23.05 10.02
C TYR A 232 15.62 23.85 8.84
N ILE A 233 16.88 23.63 8.49
CA ILE A 233 17.50 24.17 7.28
C ILE A 233 18.15 23.05 6.50
N SER A 234 18.00 23.08 5.18
CA SER A 234 18.57 22.11 4.28
C SER A 234 19.12 22.80 3.03
N CYS A 235 20.30 22.39 2.59
CA CYS A 235 20.91 22.86 1.35
C CYS A 235 20.83 21.78 0.28
N ASP A 236 20.61 22.18 -0.98
CA ASP A 236 20.68 21.23 -2.08
C ASP A 236 22.15 20.77 -2.28
N PRO A 237 22.43 19.44 -2.24
CA PRO A 237 23.77 18.91 -2.46
C PRO A 237 24.35 19.22 -3.85
N ASN A 238 23.48 19.34 -4.87
CA ASN A 238 23.89 19.51 -6.25
C ASN A 238 24.04 20.98 -6.62
N ASN A 239 23.18 21.85 -6.10
CA ASN A 239 23.19 23.28 -6.39
C ASN A 239 23.29 24.13 -5.12
N LEU A 240 24.46 24.72 -4.92
CA LEU A 240 24.82 25.54 -3.77
C LEU A 240 23.96 26.81 -3.61
N ASN A 241 23.25 27.23 -4.66
CA ASN A 241 22.44 28.44 -4.61
C ASN A 241 21.08 28.20 -3.97
N TYR A 242 20.59 26.95 -3.97
CA TYR A 242 19.30 26.62 -3.41
C TYR A 242 19.40 26.24 -1.93
N LEU A 243 18.72 27.02 -1.10
CA LEU A 243 18.57 26.78 0.33
C LEU A 243 17.09 26.71 0.67
N TYR A 244 16.75 25.80 1.58
CA TYR A 244 15.37 25.62 2.03
C TYR A 244 15.31 25.69 3.54
N VAL A 245 14.41 26.52 4.04
CA VAL A 245 14.15 26.69 5.47
C VAL A 245 12.73 26.22 5.76
N ALA A 246 12.63 25.26 6.67
CA ALA A 246 11.37 24.78 7.20
C ALA A 246 10.93 25.72 8.31
N THR A 247 9.70 26.20 8.22
CA THR A 247 9.08 27.04 9.25
C THR A 247 7.73 26.48 9.69
N SER A 248 7.20 27.00 10.79
CA SER A 248 5.83 26.75 11.26
C SER A 248 4.74 27.19 10.25
N ARG A 249 5.09 28.12 9.34
CA ARG A 249 4.18 28.69 8.33
C ARG A 249 4.35 28.09 6.93
N GLY A 250 5.34 27.21 6.73
CA GLY A 250 5.63 26.56 5.46
C GLY A 250 7.13 26.49 5.15
N VAL A 251 7.47 26.29 3.87
CA VAL A 251 8.87 26.18 3.42
C VAL A 251 9.25 27.46 2.67
N TYR A 252 10.37 28.07 3.03
CA TYR A 252 10.99 29.15 2.28
C TYR A 252 12.16 28.61 1.46
N ARG A 253 12.31 29.09 0.24
CA ARG A 253 13.41 28.78 -0.65
C ARG A 253 14.17 30.05 -0.98
N SER A 254 15.49 29.99 -0.89
CA SER A 254 16.38 31.00 -1.48
C SER A 254 17.06 30.42 -2.72
N CYS A 255 17.23 31.26 -3.74
CA CYS A 255 17.91 30.92 -5.01
C CYS A 255 19.28 31.60 -5.14
N ASP A 256 19.70 32.37 -4.13
CA ASP A 256 20.86 33.26 -4.15
C ASP A 256 21.71 33.14 -2.87
N ARG A 257 21.79 31.94 -2.31
CA ARG A 257 22.60 31.62 -1.11
C ARG A 257 22.16 32.38 0.15
N GLY A 258 20.87 32.75 0.19
CA GLY A 258 20.17 33.34 1.33
C GLY A 258 19.95 34.85 1.25
N GLN A 259 20.35 35.53 0.17
CA GLN A 259 20.16 36.98 0.08
C GLN A 259 18.66 37.34 -0.02
N ASN A 260 17.89 36.56 -0.79
CA ASN A 260 16.45 36.68 -0.89
C ASN A 260 15.77 35.33 -0.63
N TRP A 261 14.56 35.42 -0.07
CA TRP A 261 13.74 34.28 0.30
C TRP A 261 12.37 34.39 -0.33
N GLU A 262 11.94 33.33 -1.00
CA GLU A 262 10.61 33.17 -1.56
C GLU A 262 9.87 32.06 -0.82
N SER A 263 8.59 32.26 -0.51
CA SER A 263 7.76 31.18 0.03
C SER A 263 7.48 30.14 -1.06
N VAL A 264 7.76 28.87 -0.78
CA VAL A 264 7.33 27.75 -1.63
C VAL A 264 5.82 27.57 -1.46
N SER A 265 5.13 27.23 -2.54
CA SER A 265 3.69 26.93 -2.53
C SER A 265 3.35 25.90 -1.44
N SER A 266 2.38 26.22 -0.58
CA SER A 266 1.80 25.31 0.41
C SER A 266 0.71 24.41 -0.17
N TYR A 267 0.48 24.49 -1.47
CA TYR A 267 -0.55 23.71 -2.16
C TYR A 267 -0.23 22.22 -2.12
N GLY A 268 -1.12 21.45 -1.48
CA GLY A 268 -0.94 20.01 -1.23
C GLY A 268 -0.29 19.67 0.12
N LEU A 269 0.16 20.66 0.90
CA LEU A 269 0.60 20.45 2.28
C LEU A 269 -0.63 20.49 3.20
N LEU A 270 -0.98 19.35 3.82
CA LEU A 270 -2.12 19.27 4.75
C LEU A 270 -1.89 20.11 6.02
N ASN A 271 -0.64 20.23 6.44
CA ASN A 271 -0.23 21.04 7.58
C ASN A 271 0.96 21.95 7.20
N ARG A 272 0.91 23.21 7.64
CA ARG A 272 1.94 24.22 7.35
C ARG A 272 3.17 24.10 8.26
N ASP A 273 3.07 23.40 9.39
CA ASP A 273 4.20 23.17 10.29
C ASP A 273 5.10 22.05 9.77
N VAL A 274 6.21 22.45 9.16
CA VAL A 274 7.21 21.53 8.59
C VAL A 274 8.32 21.32 9.62
N LYS A 275 8.42 20.09 10.15
CA LYS A 275 9.42 19.72 11.16
C LYS A 275 10.79 19.47 10.55
N PHE A 276 10.85 18.85 9.37
CA PHE A 276 12.11 18.40 8.75
C PHE A 276 12.07 18.49 7.22
N LEU A 277 13.21 18.76 6.60
CA LEU A 277 13.39 18.77 5.14
C LEU A 277 14.56 17.90 4.74
N LEU A 278 14.34 17.03 3.75
CA LEU A 278 15.34 16.13 3.21
C LEU A 278 15.46 16.29 1.70
N PHE A 279 16.70 16.39 1.21
CA PHE A 279 17.02 16.20 -0.20
C PHE A 279 17.43 14.75 -0.44
N SER A 280 16.76 14.08 -1.38
CA SER A 280 17.29 12.83 -1.94
C SER A 280 18.48 13.10 -2.86
N HIS A 281 19.31 12.08 -3.07
CA HIS A 281 20.42 12.10 -4.03
C HIS A 281 20.01 12.51 -5.45
N LYS A 282 18.75 12.32 -5.84
CA LYS A 282 18.20 12.77 -7.14
C LYS A 282 17.68 14.22 -7.14
N ALA A 283 17.94 14.99 -6.08
CA ALA A 283 17.47 16.36 -5.86
C ALA A 283 15.94 16.51 -5.69
N ASN A 284 15.24 15.43 -5.32
CA ASN A 284 13.84 15.53 -4.88
C ASN A 284 13.80 16.05 -3.43
N LEU A 285 12.91 17.01 -3.17
CA LEU A 285 12.70 17.57 -1.84
C LEU A 285 11.54 16.86 -1.14
N TYR A 286 11.80 16.36 0.06
CA TYR A 286 10.80 15.80 0.95
C TYR A 286 10.62 16.68 2.19
N ALA A 287 9.38 16.86 2.60
CA ALA A 287 8.99 17.55 3.82
C ALA A 287 8.29 16.60 4.78
N VAL A 288 8.65 16.69 6.06
CA VAL A 288 7.95 16.02 7.15
C VAL A 288 7.10 17.04 7.88
N THR A 289 5.82 16.73 8.01
CA THR A 289 4.87 17.49 8.81
C THR A 289 4.29 16.58 9.89
N LYS A 290 3.50 17.13 10.82
CA LYS A 290 2.72 16.31 11.76
C LYS A 290 1.77 15.34 11.04
N SER A 291 1.27 15.72 9.86
CA SER A 291 0.33 14.91 9.07
C SER A 291 0.98 13.83 8.21
N GLY A 292 2.31 13.83 8.04
CA GLY A 292 2.98 12.83 7.20
C GLY A 292 4.15 13.36 6.36
N VAL A 293 4.55 12.58 5.36
CA VAL A 293 5.68 12.86 4.46
C VAL A 293 5.16 13.33 3.10
N PHE A 294 5.72 14.43 2.60
CA PHE A 294 5.32 15.05 1.34
C PHE A 294 6.53 15.19 0.41
N GLU A 295 6.35 14.86 -0.87
CA GLU A 295 7.32 15.11 -1.93
C GLU A 295 6.93 16.35 -2.73
N TYR A 296 7.90 17.24 -2.99
CA TYR A 296 7.68 18.41 -3.83
C TYR A 296 7.85 18.08 -5.31
N ARG A 297 6.75 18.09 -6.07
CA ARG A 297 6.74 17.82 -7.53
C ARG A 297 6.19 19.01 -8.31
N GLY A 298 7.06 19.69 -9.07
CA GLY A 298 6.68 20.60 -10.16
C GLY A 298 5.85 21.84 -9.80
N SER A 299 5.53 22.07 -8.52
CA SER A 299 4.82 23.20 -7.90
C SER A 299 3.84 22.77 -6.79
N ARG A 300 3.61 21.47 -6.62
CA ARG A 300 2.69 20.92 -5.61
C ARG A 300 3.39 19.94 -4.69
N TRP A 301 2.85 19.80 -3.49
CA TRP A 301 3.22 18.74 -2.57
C TRP A 301 2.33 17.53 -2.79
N GLN A 302 2.94 16.36 -2.91
CA GLN A 302 2.26 15.08 -3.02
C GLN A 302 2.56 14.27 -1.76
N GLU A 303 1.51 13.82 -1.09
CA GLU A 303 1.65 12.97 0.08
C GLU A 303 2.20 11.58 -0.31
N LEU A 304 3.18 11.10 0.45
CA LEU A 304 3.77 9.77 0.33
C LEU A 304 3.45 8.86 1.52
N SER A 305 2.81 9.37 2.57
CA SER A 305 2.49 8.66 3.82
C SER A 305 1.19 7.85 3.79
N PHE A 306 0.60 7.59 2.62
CA PHE A 306 -0.60 6.78 2.53
C PHE A 306 -0.35 5.37 3.08
N GLY A 307 -1.00 5.01 4.18
CA GLY A 307 -0.80 3.74 4.89
C GLY A 307 0.16 3.77 6.09
N LEU A 308 0.77 4.91 6.42
CA LEU A 308 1.60 5.05 7.64
C LEU A 308 0.70 5.34 8.86
N ALA A 309 0.35 4.31 9.64
CA ALA A 309 -0.45 4.45 10.86
C ALA A 309 0.41 4.93 12.06
N THR A 310 0.95 6.15 12.02
CA THR A 310 1.85 6.64 13.09
C THR A 310 1.56 8.05 13.57
N GLU A 311 1.69 8.28 14.88
CA GLU A 311 1.35 9.54 15.56
C GLU A 311 2.29 10.71 15.21
N GLU A 312 3.60 10.47 15.08
CA GLU A 312 4.56 11.48 14.62
C GLU A 312 5.80 10.87 13.92
N ILE A 313 6.21 11.51 12.82
CA ILE A 313 7.47 11.23 12.11
C ILE A 313 8.51 12.24 12.58
N ARG A 314 9.66 11.76 13.07
CA ARG A 314 10.70 12.62 13.65
C ARG A 314 11.84 12.92 12.69
N PHE A 315 12.18 11.96 11.84
CA PHE A 315 13.32 12.08 10.94
C PHE A 315 13.14 11.23 9.68
N LEU A 316 13.68 11.71 8.56
CA LEU A 316 13.77 10.98 7.32
C LEU A 316 15.23 10.81 6.90
N ALA A 317 15.56 9.63 6.38
CA ALA A 317 16.80 9.40 5.65
C ALA A 317 16.49 8.82 4.27
N SER A 318 17.34 9.12 3.28
CA SER A 318 17.28 8.52 1.96
C SER A 318 18.53 7.70 1.70
N ASP A 319 18.39 6.61 0.97
CA ASP A 319 19.49 5.84 0.41
C ASP A 319 19.79 6.25 -1.05
N ASN A 320 20.97 5.87 -1.55
CA ASN A 320 21.38 6.03 -2.95
C ASN A 320 20.41 5.37 -3.94
N GLN A 321 19.68 4.33 -3.52
CA GLN A 321 18.64 3.66 -4.31
C GLN A 321 17.29 4.40 -4.29
N ASN A 322 17.24 5.61 -3.72
CA ASN A 322 16.06 6.44 -3.51
C ASN A 322 15.05 5.90 -2.50
N SER A 323 15.28 4.74 -1.86
CA SER A 323 14.49 4.28 -0.71
C SER A 323 14.55 5.30 0.43
N LEU A 324 13.40 5.69 0.93
CA LEU A 324 13.23 6.52 2.11
C LEU A 324 13.04 5.65 3.35
N TYR A 325 13.57 6.14 4.46
CA TYR A 325 13.49 5.54 5.78
C TYR A 325 12.90 6.58 6.73
N ALA A 326 11.79 6.26 7.38
CA ALA A 326 11.09 7.14 8.31
C ALA A 326 11.21 6.61 9.74
N ALA A 327 11.85 7.41 10.60
CA ALA A 327 11.90 7.17 12.03
C ALA A 327 10.65 7.76 12.69
N CYS A 328 9.83 6.90 13.27
CA CYS A 328 8.56 7.24 13.89
C CYS A 328 8.55 6.81 15.36
N ASP A 329 7.58 7.30 16.12
CA ASP A 329 7.39 6.88 17.51
C ASP A 329 6.98 5.40 17.64
N ASN A 330 6.28 4.84 16.64
CA ASN A 330 5.85 3.44 16.64
C ASN A 330 6.77 2.47 15.87
N GLY A 331 7.86 2.94 15.25
CA GLY A 331 8.71 2.06 14.45
C GLY A 331 9.61 2.77 13.46
N LEU A 332 10.38 1.97 12.70
CA LEU A 332 11.14 2.43 11.55
C LEU A 332 10.48 1.86 10.31
N PHE A 333 10.12 2.72 9.37
CA PHE A 333 9.48 2.31 8.11
C PHE A 333 10.40 2.55 6.93
N LYS A 334 10.39 1.64 5.96
CA LYS A 334 11.13 1.77 4.70
C LYS A 334 10.18 1.79 3.52
N THR A 335 10.41 2.69 2.56
CA THR A 335 9.69 2.69 1.29
C THR A 335 10.24 1.63 0.35
N ASN A 336 9.36 0.81 -0.20
CA ASN A 336 9.68 -0.02 -1.35
C ASN A 336 9.09 0.61 -2.61
N PHE A 337 9.96 1.23 -3.43
CA PHE A 337 9.62 1.60 -4.79
C PHE A 337 9.51 0.31 -5.58
N LYS A 338 8.29 -0.18 -5.80
CA LYS A 338 8.07 -1.12 -6.90
C LYS A 338 8.31 -0.31 -8.17
N ASP A 339 9.44 -0.56 -8.84
CA ASP A 339 9.71 -0.01 -10.16
C ASP A 339 8.49 -0.25 -11.04
N ALA A 340 7.83 0.83 -11.46
CA ALA A 340 6.69 0.82 -12.37
C ALA A 340 7.06 0.36 -13.80
N LEU A 341 8.20 -0.33 -13.98
CA LEU A 341 8.73 -0.84 -15.25
C LEU A 341 9.25 -2.29 -15.16
N GLY A 342 8.87 -3.03 -14.12
CA GLY A 342 8.99 -4.49 -14.07
C GLY A 342 7.61 -5.12 -14.04
N SER A 343 7.17 -5.65 -15.18
CA SER A 343 5.91 -6.37 -15.41
C SER A 343 5.33 -7.11 -14.19
N ASN A 344 4.48 -6.44 -13.42
CA ASN A 344 3.44 -7.10 -12.65
C ASN A 344 2.30 -6.11 -12.50
N LYS A 345 1.23 -6.37 -13.27
CA LYS A 345 -0.06 -5.68 -13.21
C LYS A 345 -0.77 -6.02 -11.90
N ASN A 346 -0.13 -5.85 -10.76
CA ASN A 346 -0.77 -6.06 -9.48
C ASN A 346 -1.53 -4.78 -9.15
N SER A 347 -2.64 -4.60 -9.87
CA SER A 347 -3.68 -3.65 -9.52
C SER A 347 -4.04 -3.83 -8.04
N ILE A 348 -4.40 -2.76 -7.34
CA ILE A 348 -4.87 -2.79 -5.94
C ILE A 348 -5.91 -3.91 -5.71
N LEU A 349 -6.69 -4.22 -6.75
CA LEU A 349 -7.65 -5.31 -6.79
C LEU A 349 -7.04 -6.71 -6.59
N GLU A 350 -5.81 -6.99 -7.06
CA GLU A 350 -5.15 -8.28 -6.88
C GLU A 350 -4.85 -8.60 -5.41
N PHE A 351 -4.67 -7.58 -4.56
CA PHE A 351 -4.57 -7.80 -3.11
C PHE A 351 -5.87 -8.36 -2.56
N TYR A 352 -7.01 -7.80 -2.96
CA TYR A 352 -8.33 -8.26 -2.54
C TYR A 352 -8.70 -9.64 -3.09
N TYR A 353 -8.26 -9.96 -4.32
CA TYR A 353 -8.48 -11.26 -4.95
C TYR A 353 -7.58 -12.38 -4.43
N LYS A 354 -6.51 -12.09 -3.69
CA LYS A 354 -5.52 -13.10 -3.29
C LYS A 354 -6.10 -14.17 -2.36
N ASP A 355 -7.01 -13.76 -1.47
CA ASP A 355 -7.61 -14.64 -0.46
C ASP A 355 -8.94 -15.25 -0.92
N GLU A 356 -9.43 -14.88 -2.11
CA GLU A 356 -10.72 -15.31 -2.64
C GLU A 356 -10.55 -16.26 -3.83
N PRO A 357 -11.43 -17.27 -3.99
CA PRO A 357 -11.46 -18.07 -5.20
C PRO A 357 -11.79 -17.20 -6.42
N LYS A 358 -11.27 -17.60 -7.59
CA LYS A 358 -11.54 -16.87 -8.82
C LYS A 358 -13.03 -16.93 -9.16
N ILE A 359 -13.61 -15.82 -9.62
CA ILE A 359 -15.03 -15.76 -10.02
C ILE A 359 -15.42 -16.88 -11.00
N SER A 360 -14.52 -17.25 -11.93
CA SER A 360 -14.76 -18.35 -12.88
C SER A 360 -14.94 -19.71 -12.21
N GLU A 361 -14.30 -19.94 -11.07
CA GLU A 361 -14.42 -21.19 -10.30
C GLU A 361 -15.72 -21.19 -9.51
N VAL A 362 -16.08 -20.06 -8.89
CA VAL A 362 -17.34 -19.87 -8.17
C VAL A 362 -18.54 -20.06 -9.11
N GLN A 363 -18.50 -19.45 -10.31
CA GLN A 363 -19.54 -19.63 -11.33
C GLN A 363 -19.66 -21.09 -11.80
N LYS A 364 -18.55 -21.81 -11.96
CA LYS A 364 -18.57 -23.24 -12.30
C LYS A 364 -19.20 -24.08 -11.18
N ALA A 365 -18.87 -23.77 -9.92
CA ALA A 365 -19.47 -24.44 -8.78
C ALA A 365 -20.98 -24.20 -8.72
N ALA A 366 -21.44 -22.98 -8.97
CA ALA A 366 -22.86 -22.65 -9.02
C ALA A 366 -23.60 -23.39 -10.14
N ILE A 367 -23.06 -23.41 -11.37
CA ILE A 367 -23.64 -24.16 -12.50
C ILE A 367 -23.74 -25.65 -12.16
N LYS A 368 -22.70 -26.20 -11.53
CA LYS A 368 -22.65 -27.61 -11.14
C LYS A 368 -23.69 -27.93 -10.05
N TYR A 369 -23.81 -27.06 -9.04
CA TYR A 369 -24.76 -27.22 -7.94
C TYR A 369 -26.22 -27.15 -8.43
N ALA A 370 -26.53 -26.21 -9.32
CA ALA A 370 -27.86 -26.05 -9.89
C ALA A 370 -28.18 -27.04 -11.04
N GLU A 371 -27.24 -27.91 -11.42
CA GLU A 371 -27.33 -28.88 -12.53
C GLU A 371 -27.70 -28.29 -13.90
N VAL A 372 -27.24 -27.07 -14.20
CA VAL A 372 -27.61 -26.32 -15.42
C VAL A 372 -26.51 -26.30 -16.48
N ASP A 373 -25.77 -27.41 -16.56
CA ASP A 373 -24.65 -27.52 -17.51
C ASP A 373 -25.16 -27.59 -18.97
N PRO A 374 -24.61 -26.78 -19.90
CA PRO A 374 -24.96 -26.83 -21.32
C PRO A 374 -24.81 -28.22 -21.97
N GLY A 375 -23.88 -29.04 -21.47
CA GLY A 375 -23.67 -30.41 -21.93
C GLY A 375 -24.87 -31.33 -21.66
N LYS A 376 -25.71 -31.01 -20.68
CA LYS A 376 -26.96 -31.75 -20.38
C LYS A 376 -27.96 -31.64 -21.53
N ILE A 377 -28.10 -30.44 -22.09
CA ILE A 377 -28.98 -30.16 -23.25
C ILE A 377 -28.48 -30.93 -24.48
N MET A 378 -27.16 -30.95 -24.71
CA MET A 378 -26.57 -31.74 -25.81
C MET A 378 -26.83 -33.24 -25.66
N LYS A 379 -26.70 -33.79 -24.44
CA LYS A 379 -27.00 -35.19 -24.17
C LYS A 379 -28.46 -35.52 -24.43
N TRP A 380 -29.39 -34.66 -24.01
CA TRP A 380 -30.82 -34.85 -24.28
C TRP A 380 -31.13 -34.83 -25.78
N ARG A 381 -30.53 -33.90 -26.53
CA ARG A 381 -30.68 -33.85 -28.00
C ARG A 381 -30.12 -35.10 -28.68
N GLN A 382 -28.95 -35.59 -28.24
CA GLN A 382 -28.37 -36.83 -28.76
C GLN A 382 -29.21 -38.07 -28.42
N GLN A 383 -29.76 -38.14 -27.19
CA GLN A 383 -30.63 -39.24 -26.77
C GLN A 383 -31.94 -39.24 -27.55
N ALA A 384 -32.56 -38.08 -27.74
CA ALA A 384 -33.76 -37.94 -28.55
C ALA A 384 -33.52 -38.34 -30.01
N GLY A 385 -32.40 -37.91 -30.60
CA GLY A 385 -31.99 -38.30 -31.95
C GLY A 385 -31.74 -39.81 -32.09
N LYS A 386 -31.16 -40.46 -31.06
CA LYS A 386 -30.97 -41.92 -31.04
C LYS A 386 -32.28 -42.69 -30.85
N LYS A 387 -33.20 -42.18 -30.03
CA LYS A 387 -34.51 -42.81 -29.77
C LYS A 387 -35.35 -42.86 -31.04
N ALA A 388 -35.34 -41.78 -31.84
CA ALA A 388 -36.02 -41.75 -33.14
C ALA A 388 -35.48 -42.76 -34.17
N LEU A 389 -34.29 -43.33 -33.96
CA LEU A 389 -33.67 -44.33 -34.84
C LEU A 389 -33.95 -45.78 -34.39
N LEU A 390 -34.49 -46.00 -33.19
CA LEU A 390 -34.74 -47.34 -32.66
C LEU A 390 -36.14 -47.83 -33.06
N PRO A 391 -36.28 -49.02 -33.68
CA PRO A 391 -37.60 -49.59 -33.94
C PRO A 391 -38.32 -49.92 -32.64
N GLN A 392 -39.64 -49.80 -32.65
CA GLN A 392 -40.46 -50.41 -31.61
C GLN A 392 -40.53 -51.92 -31.89
N VAL A 393 -40.17 -52.72 -30.89
CA VAL A 393 -40.21 -54.18 -30.97
C VAL A 393 -41.42 -54.66 -30.18
N SER A 394 -42.39 -55.27 -30.87
CA SER A 394 -43.50 -55.96 -30.23
C SER A 394 -43.36 -57.46 -30.46
N VAL A 395 -43.41 -58.23 -29.37
CA VAL A 395 -43.38 -59.70 -29.43
C VAL A 395 -44.77 -60.20 -29.05
N GLY A 396 -45.45 -60.82 -30.01
CA GLY A 396 -46.71 -61.52 -29.79
C GLY A 396 -46.45 -63.00 -29.51
N ILE A 397 -47.18 -63.58 -28.57
CA ILE A 397 -47.21 -65.02 -28.35
C ILE A 397 -48.66 -65.43 -28.31
N ASP A 398 -49.10 -66.07 -29.38
CA ASP A 398 -50.46 -66.55 -29.53
C ASP A 398 -50.50 -68.06 -29.33
N ARG A 399 -51.27 -68.50 -28.33
CA ARG A 399 -51.59 -69.92 -28.16
C ARG A 399 -52.90 -70.21 -28.87
N ASN A 400 -52.83 -70.91 -29.99
CA ASN A 400 -54.03 -71.30 -30.71
C ASN A 400 -54.57 -72.61 -30.16
N THR A 401 -55.49 -72.51 -29.19
CA THR A 401 -56.23 -73.66 -28.66
C THR A 401 -57.62 -73.72 -29.28
N THR A 402 -57.70 -73.90 -30.60
CA THR A 402 -59.00 -74.14 -31.26
C THR A 402 -59.12 -75.60 -31.65
N ASP A 403 -60.19 -76.21 -31.15
CA ASP A 403 -60.64 -77.59 -31.35
C ASP A 403 -59.72 -78.70 -30.85
N LEU A 404 -59.52 -78.73 -29.52
CA LEU A 404 -59.04 -79.93 -28.83
C LEU A 404 -59.94 -81.15 -29.08
N TRP A 405 -61.20 -80.97 -29.47
CA TRP A 405 -62.10 -82.05 -29.90
C TRP A 405 -63.08 -81.53 -30.94
N HIS A 406 -63.03 -82.07 -32.16
CA HIS A 406 -64.03 -81.79 -33.19
C HIS A 406 -64.67 -83.10 -33.66
N TRP A 407 -65.95 -83.00 -34.03
CA TRP A 407 -66.77 -84.09 -34.52
C TRP A 407 -66.88 -83.88 -36.03
N GLU A 408 -66.24 -84.72 -36.84
CA GLU A 408 -66.46 -84.69 -38.27
C GLU A 408 -67.74 -85.49 -38.56
N GLY A 409 -68.86 -84.79 -38.75
CA GLY A 409 -70.11 -85.39 -39.20
C GLY A 409 -69.98 -85.88 -40.64
N GLY A 410 -70.14 -87.19 -40.84
CA GLY A 410 -70.13 -87.81 -42.16
C GLY A 410 -71.17 -87.21 -43.12
N SER A 411 -70.75 -86.92 -44.35
CA SER A 411 -71.60 -86.52 -45.47
C SER A 411 -72.77 -87.50 -45.66
N THR A 412 -73.93 -87.01 -46.11
CA THR A 412 -75.24 -87.70 -46.21
C THR A 412 -75.31 -88.94 -47.11
N THR A 413 -74.18 -89.52 -47.49
CA THR A 413 -74.09 -90.78 -48.21
C THR A 413 -72.97 -91.67 -47.66
N LYS A 414 -73.11 -92.19 -46.44
CA LYS A 414 -72.72 -93.57 -46.04
C LYS A 414 -72.94 -93.80 -44.55
N THR A 415 -73.27 -95.05 -44.23
CA THR A 415 -73.49 -95.62 -42.90
C THR A 415 -72.17 -95.86 -42.18
N ASP A 416 -71.49 -94.83 -41.70
CA ASP A 416 -70.37 -94.98 -40.76
C ASP A 416 -70.53 -93.97 -39.62
N ASP A 417 -70.31 -94.43 -38.38
CA ASP A 417 -70.52 -93.67 -37.13
C ASP A 417 -69.42 -92.64 -36.87
N ASP A 418 -69.81 -91.46 -36.36
CA ASP A 418 -68.91 -90.33 -36.06
C ASP A 418 -67.88 -90.69 -34.95
N ILE A 419 -66.60 -90.34 -35.16
CA ILE A 419 -65.50 -90.60 -34.21
C ILE A 419 -64.83 -89.28 -33.76
N LEU A 420 -64.71 -89.11 -32.44
CA LEU A 420 -64.04 -87.97 -31.79
C LEU A 420 -62.50 -88.05 -31.90
N ARG A 421 -61.84 -87.00 -32.42
CA ARG A 421 -60.36 -86.88 -32.45
C ARG A 421 -59.87 -85.64 -31.70
N ARG A 422 -58.67 -85.76 -31.09
CA ARG A 422 -58.04 -84.69 -30.31
C ARG A 422 -57.13 -83.80 -31.17
N GLY A 423 -57.41 -82.50 -31.24
CA GLY A 423 -56.58 -81.50 -31.94
C GLY A 423 -55.24 -81.23 -31.24
N ARG A 424 -54.23 -80.77 -32.01
CA ARG A 424 -52.87 -80.52 -31.53
C ARG A 424 -52.73 -79.05 -31.11
N ASP A 425 -52.26 -78.84 -29.88
CA ASP A 425 -51.97 -77.51 -29.31
C ASP A 425 -50.68 -76.94 -29.93
N SER A 426 -50.74 -75.72 -30.47
CA SER A 426 -49.58 -75.00 -31.02
C SER A 426 -49.46 -73.59 -30.45
N ILE A 427 -48.22 -73.22 -30.11
CA ILE A 427 -47.86 -71.89 -29.63
C ILE A 427 -47.10 -71.21 -30.76
N ASP A 428 -47.71 -70.20 -31.36
CA ASP A 428 -47.08 -69.37 -32.38
C ASP A 428 -46.54 -68.09 -31.74
N TRP A 429 -45.39 -67.62 -32.21
CA TRP A 429 -44.79 -66.38 -31.76
C TRP A 429 -44.44 -65.53 -32.98
N ASP A 430 -44.69 -64.23 -32.88
CA ASP A 430 -44.32 -63.25 -33.89
C ASP A 430 -43.51 -62.13 -33.25
N VAL A 431 -42.57 -61.59 -34.02
CA VAL A 431 -41.81 -60.40 -33.64
C VAL A 431 -42.02 -59.38 -34.74
N THR A 432 -42.69 -58.29 -34.40
CA THR A 432 -42.93 -57.18 -35.31
C THR A 432 -42.01 -56.00 -34.94
N LEU A 433 -41.32 -55.48 -35.94
CA LEU A 433 -40.50 -54.27 -35.85
C LEU A 433 -41.23 -53.15 -36.60
N SER A 434 -41.55 -52.06 -35.92
CA SER A 434 -42.16 -50.87 -36.53
C SER A 434 -41.27 -49.64 -36.38
N TRP A 435 -41.21 -48.84 -37.45
CA TRP A 435 -40.56 -47.52 -37.46
C TRP A 435 -41.61 -46.46 -37.78
N ASP A 436 -41.71 -45.43 -36.95
CA ASP A 436 -42.49 -44.23 -37.28
C ASP A 436 -41.59 -43.20 -37.96
N LEU A 437 -41.67 -43.12 -39.28
CA LEU A 437 -40.88 -42.16 -40.07
C LEU A 437 -41.36 -40.70 -39.86
N GLY A 438 -42.54 -40.49 -39.28
CA GLY A 438 -43.06 -39.19 -38.89
C GLY A 438 -42.29 -38.59 -37.70
N GLU A 439 -41.98 -39.41 -36.69
CA GLU A 439 -41.15 -39.02 -35.54
C GLU A 439 -39.70 -38.67 -35.94
N LEU A 440 -39.22 -39.11 -37.11
CA LEU A 440 -37.90 -38.76 -37.63
C LEU A 440 -37.85 -37.30 -38.12
N ILE A 441 -38.97 -36.78 -38.64
CA ILE A 441 -39.09 -35.44 -39.22
C ILE A 441 -39.62 -34.44 -38.19
N TRP A 442 -40.57 -34.85 -37.34
CA TRP A 442 -41.16 -34.02 -36.31
C TRP A 442 -41.41 -34.83 -35.03
N ASN A 443 -40.60 -34.58 -34.00
CA ASN A 443 -40.68 -35.30 -32.73
C ASN A 443 -41.21 -34.37 -31.64
N ASP A 444 -42.31 -34.75 -30.98
CA ASP A 444 -42.86 -34.02 -29.83
C ASP A 444 -41.84 -33.85 -28.70
N ASP A 445 -40.92 -34.82 -28.53
CA ASP A 445 -39.81 -34.71 -27.58
C ASP A 445 -38.92 -33.50 -27.88
N GLN A 446 -38.74 -33.10 -29.15
CA GLN A 446 -37.93 -31.92 -29.50
C GLN A 446 -38.57 -30.63 -28.99
N THR A 447 -39.90 -30.48 -29.10
CA THR A 447 -40.59 -29.27 -28.62
C THR A 447 -40.49 -29.15 -27.09
N SER A 448 -40.64 -30.27 -26.37
CA SER A 448 -40.50 -30.30 -24.91
C SER A 448 -39.05 -30.06 -24.45
N ILE A 449 -38.06 -30.57 -25.20
CA ILE A 449 -36.63 -30.32 -24.97
C ILE A 449 -36.31 -28.85 -25.20
N ASP A 450 -36.88 -28.22 -26.24
CA ASP A 450 -36.62 -26.81 -26.52
C ASP A 450 -37.22 -25.89 -25.43
N VAL A 451 -38.43 -26.18 -24.94
CA VAL A 451 -39.01 -25.44 -23.80
C VAL A 451 -38.16 -25.61 -22.54
N ARG A 452 -37.78 -26.85 -22.19
CA ARG A 452 -36.91 -27.12 -21.02
C ARG A 452 -35.53 -26.49 -21.17
N SER A 453 -34.97 -26.50 -22.37
CA SER A 453 -33.66 -25.89 -22.66
C SER A 453 -33.70 -24.38 -22.46
N ARG A 454 -34.79 -23.72 -22.87
CA ARG A 454 -34.98 -22.28 -22.66
C ARG A 454 -35.06 -21.94 -21.17
N LEU A 455 -35.85 -22.68 -20.40
CA LEU A 455 -35.97 -22.49 -18.96
C LEU A 455 -34.64 -22.74 -18.23
N MET A 456 -33.88 -23.76 -18.64
CA MET A 456 -32.55 -24.00 -18.10
C MET A 456 -31.59 -22.86 -18.42
N VAL A 457 -31.58 -22.37 -19.66
CA VAL A 457 -30.71 -21.23 -20.03
C VAL A 457 -31.05 -19.99 -19.20
N GLN A 458 -32.34 -19.68 -19.02
CA GLN A 458 -32.79 -18.58 -18.17
C GLN A 458 -32.32 -18.74 -16.72
N LEU A 459 -32.56 -19.90 -16.11
CA LEU A 459 -32.13 -20.16 -14.73
C LEU A 459 -30.60 -20.09 -14.57
N ARG A 460 -29.85 -20.50 -15.59
CA ARG A 460 -28.38 -20.37 -15.60
C ARG A 460 -27.96 -18.90 -15.61
N ASP A 461 -28.54 -18.10 -16.49
CA ASP A 461 -28.20 -16.68 -16.61
C ASP A 461 -28.54 -15.95 -15.30
N ASP A 462 -29.70 -16.22 -14.72
CA ASP A 462 -30.12 -15.66 -13.42
C ASP A 462 -29.14 -16.01 -12.28
N ILE A 463 -28.74 -17.29 -12.18
CA ILE A 463 -27.77 -17.73 -11.16
C ILE A 463 -26.41 -17.08 -11.37
N LEU A 464 -25.94 -17.00 -12.62
CA LEU A 464 -24.64 -16.41 -12.93
C LEU A 464 -24.62 -14.91 -12.61
N ASP A 465 -25.69 -14.19 -12.92
CA ASP A 465 -25.83 -12.77 -12.59
C ASP A 465 -25.87 -12.55 -11.07
N GLU A 466 -26.62 -13.36 -10.34
CA GLU A 466 -26.72 -13.26 -8.88
C GLU A 466 -25.38 -13.57 -8.19
N VAL A 467 -24.71 -14.65 -8.58
CA VAL A 467 -23.37 -15.00 -8.06
C VAL A 467 -22.36 -13.90 -8.36
N THR A 468 -22.39 -13.34 -9.57
CA THR A 468 -21.46 -12.28 -9.97
C THR A 468 -21.70 -11.00 -9.15
N LYS A 469 -22.97 -10.64 -8.95
CA LYS A 469 -23.35 -9.49 -8.12
C LYS A 469 -22.89 -9.67 -6.68
N LEU A 470 -23.21 -10.79 -6.04
CA LEU A 470 -22.83 -11.08 -4.66
C LEU A 470 -21.31 -11.10 -4.46
N TYR A 471 -20.57 -11.66 -5.41
CA TYR A 471 -19.11 -11.71 -5.38
C TYR A 471 -18.48 -10.30 -5.41
N PHE A 472 -18.92 -9.43 -6.32
CA PHE A 472 -18.37 -8.07 -6.39
C PHE A 472 -18.88 -7.16 -5.26
N GLU A 473 -20.09 -7.37 -4.76
CA GLU A 473 -20.56 -6.69 -3.54
C GLU A 473 -19.68 -7.03 -2.35
N ARG A 474 -19.28 -8.29 -2.20
CA ARG A 474 -18.36 -8.73 -1.15
C ARG A 474 -17.02 -8.02 -1.23
N ILE A 475 -16.42 -7.96 -2.41
CA ILE A 475 -15.14 -7.27 -2.63
C ILE A 475 -15.26 -5.78 -2.29
N ARG A 476 -16.38 -5.14 -2.67
CA ARG A 476 -16.65 -3.74 -2.32
C ARG A 476 -16.72 -3.54 -0.80
N VAL A 477 -17.42 -4.41 -0.07
CA VAL A 477 -17.51 -4.32 1.40
C VAL A 477 -16.13 -4.51 2.05
N LYS A 478 -15.27 -5.39 1.52
CA LYS A 478 -13.89 -5.57 2.01
C LYS A 478 -13.07 -4.28 1.84
N MET A 479 -13.18 -3.60 0.70
CA MET A 479 -12.56 -2.29 0.49
C MET A 479 -13.10 -1.20 1.42
N GLU A 480 -14.40 -1.21 1.70
CA GLU A 480 -15.01 -0.26 2.64
C GLU A 480 -14.49 -0.45 4.06
N ILE A 481 -14.25 -1.69 4.51
CA ILE A 481 -13.70 -1.99 5.84
C ILE A 481 -12.28 -1.43 5.99
N ASP A 482 -11.43 -1.62 4.98
CA ASP A 482 -10.04 -1.12 5.01
C ASP A 482 -9.96 0.41 5.06
N ASN A 483 -10.96 1.10 4.53
CA ASN A 483 -11.03 2.57 4.55
C ASN A 483 -11.54 3.14 5.89
N LEU A 484 -12.07 2.32 6.81
CA LEU A 484 -12.58 2.79 8.09
C LEU A 484 -11.46 2.99 9.11
N THR A 485 -11.51 4.11 9.84
CA THR A 485 -10.60 4.40 10.96
C THR A 485 -10.99 3.61 12.22
N ILE A 486 -10.05 3.48 13.17
CA ILE A 486 -10.22 2.67 14.40
C ILE A 486 -11.38 3.17 15.29
N GLU A 487 -11.75 4.45 15.19
CA GLU A 487 -12.83 5.06 15.98
C GLU A 487 -14.23 4.57 15.58
N ASP A 488 -14.40 4.09 14.34
CA ASP A 488 -15.67 3.60 13.79
C ASP A 488 -15.90 2.10 14.04
N SER A 489 -15.56 1.61 15.24
CA SER A 489 -15.62 0.17 15.60
C SER A 489 -16.98 -0.47 15.34
N LYS A 490 -18.08 0.24 15.63
CA LYS A 490 -19.45 -0.23 15.37
C LYS A 490 -19.72 -0.44 13.87
N LYS A 491 -19.33 0.52 13.02
CA LYS A 491 -19.51 0.41 11.57
C LYS A 491 -18.67 -0.73 10.99
N ARG A 492 -17.47 -0.93 11.53
CA ARG A 492 -16.60 -2.05 11.15
C ARG A 492 -17.26 -3.40 11.46
N SER A 493 -17.79 -3.59 12.67
CA SER A 493 -18.54 -4.81 13.03
C SER A 493 -19.76 -5.05 12.14
N GLU A 494 -20.51 -4.00 11.80
CA GLU A 494 -21.66 -4.11 10.88
C GLU A 494 -21.22 -4.58 9.47
N LYS A 495 -20.08 -4.08 8.97
CA LYS A 495 -19.54 -4.47 7.66
C LYS A 495 -18.93 -5.87 7.68
N GLU A 496 -18.27 -6.27 8.77
CA GLU A 496 -17.79 -7.65 8.96
C GLU A 496 -18.96 -8.65 9.01
N LEU A 497 -20.07 -8.30 9.68
CA LEU A 497 -21.29 -9.09 9.65
C LEU A 497 -21.87 -9.18 8.23
N LYS A 498 -21.85 -8.07 7.48
CA LYS A 498 -22.30 -8.08 6.08
C LYS A 498 -21.42 -8.98 5.20
N LEU A 499 -20.12 -9.04 5.43
CA LEU A 499 -19.24 -10.00 4.73
C LEU A 499 -19.63 -11.45 5.03
N GLN A 500 -19.96 -11.78 6.28
CA GLN A 500 -20.41 -13.13 6.64
C GLN A 500 -21.76 -13.47 5.99
N GLU A 501 -22.69 -12.52 5.94
CA GLU A 501 -23.98 -12.68 5.25
C GLU A 501 -23.77 -12.97 3.75
N LEU A 502 -22.92 -12.18 3.07
CA LEU A 502 -22.61 -12.38 1.65
C LEU A 502 -21.91 -13.72 1.39
N ALA A 503 -21.06 -14.19 2.30
CA ALA A 503 -20.46 -15.53 2.19
C ALA A 503 -21.52 -16.63 2.28
N ALA A 504 -22.44 -16.53 3.23
CA ALA A 504 -23.54 -17.49 3.38
C ALA A 504 -24.46 -17.50 2.16
N SER A 505 -24.77 -16.33 1.58
CA SER A 505 -25.56 -16.24 0.35
C SER A 505 -24.84 -16.88 -0.86
N LEU A 506 -23.53 -16.65 -1.00
CA LEU A 506 -22.73 -17.31 -2.05
C LEU A 506 -22.65 -18.84 -1.85
N ASP A 507 -22.56 -19.30 -0.61
CA ASP A 507 -22.56 -20.73 -0.29
C ASP A 507 -23.91 -21.39 -0.59
N ALA A 508 -25.03 -20.68 -0.39
CA ALA A 508 -26.36 -21.17 -0.75
C ALA A 508 -26.50 -21.45 -2.25
N LEU A 509 -25.82 -20.65 -3.09
CA LEU A 509 -25.83 -20.81 -4.56
C LEU A 509 -24.76 -21.79 -5.08
N THR A 510 -23.73 -22.08 -4.27
CA THR A 510 -22.59 -22.90 -4.69
C THR A 510 -22.47 -24.24 -3.95
N GLY A 511 -23.36 -24.51 -3.00
CA GLY A 511 -23.35 -25.74 -2.19
C GLY A 511 -22.20 -25.81 -1.20
N GLY A 512 -21.77 -24.68 -0.63
CA GLY A 512 -20.66 -24.61 0.34
C GLY A 512 -19.25 -24.63 -0.28
N TYR A 513 -19.15 -24.50 -1.61
CA TYR A 513 -17.87 -24.44 -2.30
C TYR A 513 -17.09 -23.16 -1.93
N PHE A 514 -17.78 -22.04 -1.75
CA PHE A 514 -17.13 -20.75 -1.54
C PHE A 514 -16.40 -20.69 -0.19
N SER A 515 -17.07 -21.03 0.92
CA SER A 515 -16.42 -21.04 2.25
C SER A 515 -15.31 -22.06 2.40
N SER A 516 -15.42 -23.24 1.77
CA SER A 516 -14.39 -24.28 1.84
C SER A 516 -13.08 -23.90 1.14
N HIS A 517 -13.10 -22.92 0.24
CA HIS A 517 -11.94 -22.43 -0.50
C HIS A 517 -11.45 -21.05 -0.04
N LEU A 518 -12.04 -20.48 1.01
CA LEU A 518 -11.45 -19.32 1.67
C LEU A 518 -10.18 -19.77 2.39
N VAL A 519 -9.06 -19.10 2.10
CA VAL A 519 -7.80 -19.34 2.81
C VAL A 519 -7.96 -18.80 4.23
N ASN A 520 -7.89 -19.69 5.23
CA ASN A 520 -7.88 -19.33 6.65
C ASN A 520 -6.60 -18.59 7.04
#